data_AF-A0A961V4I4-F1
#
_entry.id   AF-A0A961V4I4-F1
#
_cell.length_a   1.000
_cell.length_b   1.000
_cell.length_c   1.000
_cell.angle_alpha   90.00
_cell.angle_beta   90.00
_cell.angle_gamma   90.00
#
_symmetry.space_group_name_H-M   'P 1'
#
loop_
_entity.id
_entity.type
_entity.pdbx_description
1 polymer ?
#
loop_
_entity_poly.entity_id
_entity_poly.type
_entity_poly.pdbx_seq_one_letter_code
_entity_poly.pdbx_strand_id
1 'polypeptide(L)'
;MKFGLVVNPVAGMGGSVGLKGTDGAETLERALALGATPLAAERTGRALAVLARGTASPQWITPEGEMGGDVLLAAGFDAALFKPGHRPSRAATQDAIRRMQAEDVDLIVFAGGDGTARDIATVAGLETPLLGIPCGVKMHSGVFAVTPEAAGRLLADLCTGGTRIGYRRAEVMDIDEAALREGHLNARLYDYVRVPHLRNLMQSAKANPPVSDDALLDALGREIAGEMRAGTTYLVGPG
;
A
#
# COMPACT_ATOMS: atom_id res chain seq x y z
N MET A 1 -18.64 -9.54 -1.08
CA MET A 1 -17.60 -8.83 -0.31
C MET A 1 -17.87 -7.34 -0.39
N LYS A 2 -17.60 -6.62 0.70
CA LYS A 2 -17.69 -5.16 0.82
C LYS A 2 -16.27 -4.59 0.90
N PHE A 3 -15.91 -3.72 -0.04
CA PHE A 3 -14.59 -3.10 -0.12
C PHE A 3 -14.68 -1.60 0.17
N GLY A 4 -13.70 -1.08 0.91
CA GLY A 4 -13.45 0.36 1.01
C GLY A 4 -12.44 0.80 -0.04
N LEU A 5 -12.66 1.93 -0.72
CA LEU A 5 -11.65 2.56 -1.58
C LEU A 5 -11.28 3.96 -1.06
N VAL A 6 -9.99 4.23 -0.93
CA VAL A 6 -9.47 5.60 -0.75
C VAL A 6 -8.33 5.88 -1.72
N VAL A 7 -8.44 6.96 -2.48
CA VAL A 7 -7.42 7.44 -3.41
C VAL A 7 -6.80 8.69 -2.82
N ASN A 8 -5.47 8.73 -2.70
CA ASN A 8 -4.76 9.98 -2.47
C ASN A 8 -4.62 10.72 -3.81
N PRO A 9 -5.38 11.80 -4.06
CA PRO A 9 -5.48 12.41 -5.38
C PRO A 9 -4.16 12.98 -5.85
N VAL A 10 -3.26 13.35 -4.93
CA VAL A 10 -1.96 13.94 -5.26
C VAL A 10 -0.83 12.92 -5.40
N ALA A 11 -1.10 11.63 -5.21
CA ALA A 11 -0.05 10.62 -5.25
C ALA A 11 0.51 10.40 -6.68
N GLY A 12 1.81 10.10 -6.73
CA GLY A 12 2.52 9.80 -7.97
C GLY A 12 3.15 11.00 -8.68
N MET A 13 2.92 12.23 -8.19
CA MET A 13 3.49 13.44 -8.81
C MET A 13 5.00 13.63 -8.58
N GLY A 14 5.55 13.20 -7.44
CA GLY A 14 6.96 13.48 -7.14
C GLY A 14 7.91 12.71 -8.07
N GLY A 15 7.64 11.42 -8.25
CA GLY A 15 8.49 10.55 -9.05
C GLY A 15 8.54 10.91 -10.54
N SER A 16 7.45 11.44 -11.12
CA SER A 16 7.39 11.77 -12.55
C SER A 16 8.30 12.95 -12.93
N VAL A 17 8.60 13.83 -11.98
CA VAL A 17 9.49 15.00 -12.18
C VAL A 17 10.83 14.85 -11.45
N GLY A 18 11.21 13.62 -11.08
CA GLY A 18 12.48 13.34 -10.40
C GLY A 18 12.56 13.85 -8.96
N LEU A 19 11.46 14.32 -8.39
CA LEU A 19 11.37 14.66 -6.98
C LEU A 19 11.28 13.39 -6.12
N LYS A 20 11.80 13.48 -4.90
CA LYS A 20 11.92 12.33 -3.99
C LYS A 20 10.61 12.00 -3.24
N GLY A 21 9.54 12.76 -3.50
CA GLY A 21 8.21 12.66 -2.89
C GLY A 21 7.37 13.89 -3.25
N THR A 22 6.14 14.00 -2.72
CA THR A 22 5.28 15.20 -2.78
C THR A 22 4.81 15.63 -1.38
N ASP A 23 5.47 15.16 -0.33
CA ASP A 23 5.04 15.48 1.03
C ASP A 23 5.47 16.92 1.37
N GLY A 24 4.46 17.74 1.68
CA GLY A 24 4.59 19.18 1.94
C GLY A 24 4.12 20.06 0.78
N ALA A 25 3.52 21.20 1.14
CA ALA A 25 2.92 22.13 0.18
C ALA A 25 3.93 22.64 -0.86
N GLU A 26 5.15 22.95 -0.44
CA GLU A 26 6.22 23.46 -1.32
C GLU A 26 6.68 22.42 -2.36
N THR A 27 6.79 21.14 -1.97
CA THR A 27 7.18 20.05 -2.87
C THR A 27 6.09 19.78 -3.91
N LEU A 28 4.83 19.85 -3.48
CA LEU A 28 3.66 19.70 -4.34
C LEU A 28 3.57 20.83 -5.38
N GLU A 29 3.72 22.09 -4.94
CA GLU A 29 3.78 23.25 -5.84
C GLU A 29 4.92 23.12 -6.85
N ARG A 30 6.09 22.68 -6.40
CA ARG A 30 7.23 22.46 -7.29
C ARG A 30 6.97 21.33 -8.30
N ALA A 31 6.30 20.25 -7.90
CA ALA A 31 5.94 19.18 -8.82
C ALA A 31 4.99 19.68 -9.92
N LEU A 32 3.97 20.47 -9.54
CA LEU A 32 3.03 21.09 -10.48
C LEU A 32 3.75 22.08 -11.41
N ALA A 33 4.66 22.91 -10.90
CA ALA A 33 5.46 23.83 -11.70
C ALA A 33 6.36 23.11 -12.73
N LEU A 34 6.78 21.88 -12.42
CA LEU A 34 7.54 21.01 -13.31
C LEU A 34 6.65 20.20 -14.28
N GLY A 35 5.33 20.42 -14.27
CA GLY A 35 4.38 19.77 -15.16
C GLY A 35 3.93 18.38 -14.70
N ALA A 36 4.14 18.02 -13.43
CA ALA A 36 3.65 16.75 -12.90
C ALA A 36 2.12 16.69 -12.95
N THR A 37 1.58 15.57 -13.44
CA THR A 37 0.16 15.25 -13.36
C THR A 37 -0.07 14.16 -12.31
N PRO A 38 -1.20 14.21 -11.57
CA PRO A 38 -1.51 13.15 -10.62
C PRO A 38 -1.82 11.83 -11.33
N LEU A 39 -1.21 10.74 -10.85
CA LEU A 39 -1.32 9.40 -11.48
C LEU A 39 -2.29 8.48 -10.72
N ALA A 40 -2.76 8.90 -9.55
CA ALA A 40 -3.52 8.04 -8.65
C ALA A 40 -4.85 7.58 -9.24
N ALA A 41 -5.62 8.50 -9.85
CA ALA A 41 -6.88 8.19 -10.50
C ALA A 41 -6.69 7.23 -11.70
N GLU A 42 -5.74 7.53 -12.59
CA GLU A 42 -5.44 6.69 -13.76
C GLU A 42 -5.07 5.25 -13.35
N ARG A 43 -4.14 5.12 -12.39
CA ARG A 43 -3.70 3.81 -11.90
C ARG A 43 -4.80 3.05 -11.18
N THR A 44 -5.64 3.75 -10.41
CA THR A 44 -6.82 3.13 -9.79
C THR A 44 -7.79 2.63 -10.86
N GLY A 45 -8.04 3.43 -11.90
CA GLY A 45 -8.86 3.03 -13.04
C GLY A 45 -8.33 1.78 -13.75
N ARG A 46 -7.02 1.65 -13.93
CA ARG A 46 -6.39 0.43 -14.49
C ARG A 46 -6.65 -0.81 -13.65
N ALA A 47 -6.56 -0.70 -12.32
CA ALA A 47 -6.89 -1.80 -11.41
C ALA A 47 -8.38 -2.18 -11.52
N LEU A 48 -9.27 -1.19 -11.48
CA LEU A 48 -10.72 -1.39 -11.59
C LEU A 48 -11.12 -1.97 -12.96
N ALA A 49 -10.44 -1.60 -14.05
CA ALA A 49 -10.67 -2.16 -15.38
C ALA A 49 -10.29 -3.65 -15.49
N VAL A 50 -9.34 -4.13 -14.67
CA VAL A 50 -9.08 -5.57 -14.55
C VAL A 50 -10.20 -6.26 -13.78
N LEU A 51 -10.64 -5.66 -12.67
CA LEU A 51 -11.74 -6.19 -11.86
C LEU A 51 -13.05 -6.28 -12.67
N ALA A 52 -13.39 -5.23 -13.43
CA ALA A 52 -14.61 -5.12 -14.23
C ALA A 52 -14.68 -6.13 -15.39
N ARG A 53 -13.55 -6.71 -15.81
CA ARG A 53 -13.52 -7.80 -16.82
C ARG A 53 -13.95 -9.14 -16.23
N GLY A 54 -13.98 -9.28 -14.91
CA GLY A 54 -14.50 -10.45 -14.23
C GLY A 54 -16.02 -10.43 -14.09
N THR A 55 -16.58 -11.52 -13.57
CA THR A 55 -18.03 -11.63 -13.26
C THR A 55 -18.36 -11.16 -11.83
N ALA A 56 -17.36 -10.71 -11.08
CA ALA A 56 -17.53 -10.29 -9.69
C ALA A 56 -17.96 -8.82 -9.60
N SER A 57 -18.97 -8.56 -8.77
CA SER A 57 -19.40 -7.19 -8.43
C SER A 57 -19.36 -7.02 -6.91
N PRO A 58 -18.23 -6.58 -6.33
CA PRO A 58 -18.17 -6.27 -4.91
C PRO A 58 -18.96 -5.01 -4.60
N GLN A 59 -19.45 -4.90 -3.35
CA GLN A 59 -20.01 -3.66 -2.84
C GLN A 59 -18.88 -2.69 -2.49
N TRP A 60 -19.03 -1.42 -2.84
CA TRP A 60 -18.03 -0.40 -2.53
C TRP A 60 -18.54 0.63 -1.53
N ILE A 61 -17.63 1.15 -0.70
CA ILE A 61 -17.80 2.39 0.06
C ILE A 61 -16.57 3.27 -0.14
N THR A 62 -16.77 4.56 -0.41
CA THR A 62 -15.69 5.48 -0.76
C THR A 62 -16.08 6.92 -0.45
N PRO A 63 -15.10 7.82 -0.19
CA PRO A 63 -15.38 9.26 -0.23
C PRO A 63 -15.89 9.70 -1.61
N GLU A 64 -16.76 10.69 -1.63
CA GLU A 64 -17.17 11.42 -2.84
C GLU A 64 -15.97 12.11 -3.53
N GLY A 65 -16.07 12.30 -4.85
CA GLY A 65 -15.10 13.07 -5.63
C GLY A 65 -13.77 12.33 -5.89
N GLU A 66 -12.69 13.11 -6.01
CA GLU A 66 -11.36 12.65 -6.42
C GLU A 66 -10.70 11.65 -5.46
N MET A 67 -11.21 11.51 -4.23
CA MET A 67 -10.70 10.56 -3.23
C MET A 67 -11.23 9.13 -3.42
N GLY A 68 -11.96 8.84 -4.50
CA GLY A 68 -12.29 7.48 -4.93
C GLY A 68 -13.65 7.36 -5.62
N GLY A 69 -14.60 8.24 -5.27
CA GLY A 69 -15.93 8.24 -5.88
C GLY A 69 -15.91 8.38 -7.39
N ASP A 70 -15.18 9.38 -7.90
CA ASP A 70 -15.15 9.67 -9.34
C ASP A 70 -14.59 8.49 -10.15
N VAL A 71 -13.54 7.84 -9.65
CA VAL A 71 -12.90 6.73 -10.38
C VAL A 71 -13.72 5.43 -10.34
N LEU A 72 -14.45 5.16 -9.24
CA LEU A 72 -15.37 4.02 -9.17
C LEU A 72 -16.54 4.18 -10.13
N LEU A 73 -17.18 5.37 -10.12
CA LEU A 73 -18.29 5.67 -11.00
C LEU A 73 -17.86 5.64 -12.47
N ALA A 74 -16.70 6.21 -12.81
CA ALA A 74 -16.15 6.17 -14.16
C ALA A 74 -15.82 4.74 -14.64
N ALA A 75 -15.47 3.85 -13.71
CA ALA A 75 -15.22 2.44 -13.99
C ALA A 75 -16.52 1.58 -14.04
N GLY A 76 -17.69 2.19 -13.81
CA GLY A 76 -18.99 1.52 -13.87
C GLY A 76 -19.37 0.72 -12.61
N PHE A 77 -18.74 1.00 -11.46
CA PHE A 77 -19.10 0.39 -10.18
C PHE A 77 -20.04 1.28 -9.39
N ASP A 78 -21.07 0.67 -8.80
CA ASP A 78 -21.87 1.31 -7.77
C ASP A 78 -21.09 1.37 -6.45
N ALA A 79 -21.23 2.49 -5.73
CA ALA A 79 -20.58 2.68 -4.44
C ALA A 79 -21.47 3.47 -3.48
N ALA A 80 -21.43 3.10 -2.19
CA ALA A 80 -21.92 3.94 -1.11
C ALA A 80 -20.96 5.12 -0.93
N LEU A 81 -21.38 6.30 -1.36
CA LEU A 81 -20.59 7.51 -1.26
C LEU A 81 -20.81 8.19 0.09
N PHE A 82 -19.75 8.75 0.66
CA PHE A 82 -19.85 9.64 1.80
C PHE A 82 -19.04 10.92 1.58
N LYS A 83 -19.57 12.04 2.09
CA LYS A 83 -18.92 13.33 1.98
C LYS A 83 -17.65 13.38 2.85
N PRO A 84 -16.47 13.70 2.29
CA PRO A 84 -15.27 13.86 3.09
C PRO A 84 -15.39 15.09 4.00
N GLY A 85 -14.95 14.94 5.26
CA GLY A 85 -14.97 16.03 6.25
C GLY A 85 -13.92 17.11 6.01
N HIS A 86 -12.93 16.81 5.18
CA HIS A 86 -11.79 17.67 4.88
C HIS A 86 -11.53 17.68 3.37
N ARG A 87 -10.82 18.71 2.88
CA ARG A 87 -10.17 18.62 1.57
C ARG A 87 -9.17 17.46 1.57
N PRO A 88 -8.90 16.85 0.41
CA PRO A 88 -7.94 15.76 0.29
C PRO A 88 -6.63 16.08 1.02
N SER A 89 -6.32 15.26 2.01
CA SER A 89 -5.25 15.46 2.98
C SER A 89 -5.05 14.18 3.78
N ARG A 90 -3.95 14.11 4.55
CA ARG A 90 -3.71 13.05 5.54
C ARG A 90 -4.92 12.83 6.45
N ALA A 91 -5.50 13.91 6.98
CA ALA A 91 -6.65 13.83 7.88
C ALA A 91 -7.87 13.24 7.16
N ALA A 92 -8.15 13.69 5.93
CA ALA A 92 -9.22 13.13 5.11
C ALA A 92 -9.04 11.62 4.85
N THR A 93 -7.80 11.19 4.55
CA THR A 93 -7.48 9.77 4.36
C THR A 93 -7.74 8.99 5.64
N GLN A 94 -7.27 9.45 6.79
CA GLN A 94 -7.48 8.78 8.07
C GLN A 94 -8.96 8.68 8.46
N ASP A 95 -9.74 9.74 8.25
CA ASP A 95 -11.18 9.75 8.50
C ASP A 95 -11.93 8.77 7.58
N ALA A 96 -11.53 8.70 6.31
CA ALA A 96 -12.10 7.73 5.37
C ALA A 96 -11.86 6.29 5.83
N ILE A 97 -10.65 5.96 6.31
CA ILE A 97 -10.33 4.63 6.84
C ILE A 97 -11.20 4.29 8.04
N ARG A 98 -11.31 5.20 9.02
CA ARG A 98 -12.16 4.98 10.21
C ARG A 98 -13.62 4.78 9.83
N ARG A 99 -14.11 5.53 8.83
CA ARG A 99 -15.48 5.37 8.33
C ARG A 99 -15.70 4.00 7.68
N MET A 100 -14.74 3.53 6.88
CA MET A 100 -14.81 2.20 6.26
C MET A 100 -14.76 1.08 7.30
N GLN A 101 -13.94 1.21 8.33
CA GLN A 101 -13.89 0.25 9.44
C GLN A 101 -15.20 0.20 10.22
N ALA A 102 -15.82 1.36 10.50
CA ALA A 102 -17.13 1.43 11.15
C ALA A 102 -18.28 0.82 10.32
N GLU A 103 -18.01 0.57 9.04
CA GLU A 103 -18.91 -0.03 8.07
C GLU A 103 -18.56 -1.51 7.80
N ASP A 104 -17.66 -2.09 8.59
CA ASP A 104 -17.23 -3.49 8.57
C ASP A 104 -16.83 -3.99 7.17
N VAL A 105 -16.02 -3.19 6.46
CA VAL A 105 -15.49 -3.63 5.15
C VAL A 105 -14.57 -4.84 5.30
N ASP A 106 -14.65 -5.76 4.33
CA ASP A 106 -13.83 -6.97 4.27
C ASP A 106 -12.37 -6.67 3.90
N LEU A 107 -12.14 -5.59 3.14
CA LEU A 107 -10.84 -5.16 2.65
C LEU A 107 -10.88 -3.65 2.38
N ILE A 108 -9.81 -2.95 2.75
CA ILE A 108 -9.58 -1.58 2.32
C ILE A 108 -8.55 -1.59 1.19
N VAL A 109 -8.97 -1.05 0.05
CA VAL A 109 -8.12 -0.77 -1.10
C VAL A 109 -7.71 0.69 -1.04
N PHE A 110 -6.44 0.98 -1.23
CA PHE A 110 -5.97 2.35 -1.29
C PHE A 110 -5.02 2.60 -2.46
N ALA A 111 -5.05 3.80 -3.01
CA ALA A 111 -4.13 4.21 -4.06
C ALA A 111 -3.23 5.34 -3.56
N GLY A 112 -1.92 5.11 -3.54
CA GLY A 112 -0.99 6.05 -2.94
C GLY A 112 0.48 5.65 -3.01
N GLY A 113 1.28 6.36 -2.22
CA GLY A 113 2.70 6.05 -1.96
C GLY A 113 2.94 5.50 -0.54
N ASP A 114 4.19 5.25 -0.16
CA ASP A 114 4.55 4.81 1.20
C ASP A 114 4.06 5.79 2.28
N GLY A 115 4.13 7.10 2.03
CA GLY A 115 3.54 8.11 2.94
C GLY A 115 2.03 7.93 3.15
N THR A 116 1.29 7.56 2.09
CA THR A 116 -0.14 7.23 2.19
C THR A 116 -0.36 5.92 2.96
N ALA A 117 0.49 4.91 2.73
CA ALA A 117 0.44 3.66 3.48
C ALA A 117 0.67 3.89 4.98
N ARG A 118 1.62 4.75 5.35
CA ARG A 118 1.89 5.20 6.72
C ARG A 118 0.68 5.92 7.33
N ASP A 119 0.11 6.88 6.59
CA ASP A 119 -1.05 7.64 7.05
C ASP A 119 -2.24 6.72 7.34
N ILE A 120 -2.46 5.70 6.52
CA ILE A 120 -3.49 4.68 6.71
C ILE A 120 -3.14 3.74 7.88
N ALA A 121 -1.89 3.26 7.97
CA ALA A 121 -1.44 2.35 9.02
C ALA A 121 -1.65 2.93 10.43
N THR A 122 -1.52 4.26 10.55
CA THR A 122 -1.78 5.01 11.80
C THR A 122 -3.17 4.72 12.40
N VAL A 123 -4.16 4.37 11.56
CA VAL A 123 -5.57 4.20 11.99
C VAL A 123 -6.17 2.84 11.62
N ALA A 124 -5.59 2.10 10.67
CA ALA A 124 -6.12 0.84 10.17
C ALA A 124 -6.05 -0.30 11.20
N GLY A 125 -5.01 -0.33 12.04
CA GLY A 125 -4.74 -1.47 12.90
C GLY A 125 -4.48 -2.78 12.11
N LEU A 126 -4.66 -3.93 12.77
CA LEU A 126 -4.37 -5.25 12.21
C LEU A 126 -5.59 -6.06 11.74
N GLU A 127 -6.81 -5.60 12.07
CA GLU A 127 -8.03 -6.37 11.85
C GLU A 127 -8.47 -6.33 10.38
N THR A 128 -8.67 -5.11 9.85
CA THR A 128 -9.11 -4.89 8.48
C THR A 128 -7.91 -4.97 7.53
N PRO A 129 -7.91 -5.92 6.58
CA PRO A 129 -6.79 -6.05 5.66
C PRO A 129 -6.72 -4.89 4.67
N LEU A 130 -5.50 -4.57 4.23
CA LEU A 130 -5.19 -3.50 3.29
C LEU A 130 -4.63 -4.05 1.98
N LEU A 131 -4.94 -3.39 0.86
CA LEU A 131 -4.32 -3.62 -0.43
C LEU A 131 -3.97 -2.28 -1.10
N GLY A 132 -2.68 -2.04 -1.30
CA GLY A 132 -2.18 -0.85 -1.97
C GLY A 132 -2.11 -0.99 -3.50
N ILE A 133 -2.69 -0.03 -4.21
CA ILE A 133 -2.46 0.23 -5.64
C ILE A 133 -1.26 1.19 -5.72
N PRO A 134 -0.13 0.77 -6.30
CA PRO A 134 1.08 1.58 -6.29
C PRO A 134 0.94 2.79 -7.21
N CYS A 135 1.05 4.02 -6.69
CA CYS A 135 0.97 5.26 -7.49
C CYS A 135 2.33 5.90 -7.79
N GLY A 136 3.37 5.52 -7.05
CA GLY A 136 4.75 5.97 -7.27
C GLY A 136 5.62 4.94 -7.99
N VAL A 137 6.93 5.23 -8.04
CA VAL A 137 7.98 4.33 -8.57
C VAL A 137 8.96 3.86 -7.48
N LYS A 138 8.81 4.32 -6.23
CA LYS A 138 9.68 4.03 -5.09
C LYS A 138 8.86 3.48 -3.92
N MET A 139 8.22 2.33 -4.12
CA MET A 139 7.43 1.67 -3.08
C MET A 139 8.32 0.69 -2.32
N HIS A 140 8.38 0.84 -1.01
CA HIS A 140 9.19 0.04 -0.10
C HIS A 140 8.35 -0.83 0.84
N SER A 141 7.11 -0.42 1.13
CA SER A 141 6.19 -1.19 1.97
C SER A 141 5.69 -2.45 1.27
N GLY A 142 5.56 -3.55 2.03
CA GLY A 142 5.06 -4.85 1.55
C GLY A 142 3.53 -4.90 1.32
N VAL A 143 2.86 -3.75 1.35
CA VAL A 143 1.40 -3.61 1.30
C VAL A 143 0.85 -3.36 -0.10
N PHE A 144 1.73 -3.06 -1.05
CA PHE A 144 1.37 -2.76 -2.42
C PHE A 144 1.35 -4.00 -3.29
N ALA A 145 0.45 -4.03 -4.26
CA ALA A 145 0.58 -4.91 -5.40
C ALA A 145 1.80 -4.52 -6.26
N VAL A 146 2.31 -5.46 -7.05
CA VAL A 146 3.45 -5.20 -7.96
C VAL A 146 3.09 -4.21 -9.07
N THR A 147 1.83 -4.19 -9.51
CA THR A 147 1.29 -3.24 -10.49
C THR A 147 -0.18 -2.94 -10.17
N PRO A 148 -0.77 -1.86 -10.75
CA PRO A 148 -2.20 -1.64 -10.65
C PRO A 148 -3.04 -2.81 -11.19
N GLU A 149 -2.61 -3.44 -12.29
CA GLU A 149 -3.27 -4.63 -12.84
C GLU A 149 -3.23 -5.81 -11.87
N ALA A 150 -2.11 -6.00 -11.17
CA ALA A 150 -1.97 -7.06 -10.16
C ALA A 150 -2.92 -6.82 -8.97
N ALA A 151 -3.11 -5.56 -8.55
CA ALA A 151 -4.11 -5.22 -7.53
C ALA A 151 -5.53 -5.58 -8.02
N GLY A 152 -5.89 -5.19 -9.25
CA GLY A 152 -7.18 -5.52 -9.85
C GLY A 152 -7.41 -7.03 -9.97
N ARG A 153 -6.37 -7.79 -10.35
CA ARG A 153 -6.43 -9.25 -10.41
C ARG A 153 -6.65 -9.86 -9.02
N LEU A 154 -5.93 -9.39 -8.01
CA LEU A 154 -6.08 -9.87 -6.63
C LEU A 154 -7.49 -9.60 -6.09
N LEU A 155 -8.08 -8.44 -6.40
CA LEU A 155 -9.47 -8.12 -6.07
C LEU A 155 -10.46 -9.09 -6.74
N ALA A 156 -10.25 -9.40 -8.03
CA ALA A 156 -11.10 -10.34 -8.75
C ALA A 156 -11.00 -11.77 -8.17
N ASP A 157 -9.79 -12.22 -7.85
CA ASP A 157 -9.56 -13.53 -7.26
C ASP A 157 -10.17 -13.63 -5.84
N LEU A 158 -10.12 -12.55 -5.04
CA LEU A 158 -10.79 -12.47 -3.73
C LEU A 158 -12.31 -12.63 -3.85
N CYS A 159 -12.93 -11.93 -4.81
CA CYS A 159 -14.38 -11.98 -4.99
C CYS A 159 -14.90 -13.31 -5.53
N THR A 160 -14.13 -13.98 -6.38
CA THR A 160 -14.57 -15.24 -7.03
C THR A 160 -14.36 -16.47 -6.15
N GLY A 161 -13.45 -16.41 -5.17
CA GLY A 161 -13.18 -17.52 -4.23
C GLY A 161 -12.53 -18.76 -4.86
N GLY A 162 -12.25 -18.74 -6.17
CA GLY A 162 -11.63 -19.86 -6.90
C GLY A 162 -10.16 -20.07 -6.55
N THR A 163 -9.50 -19.05 -5.99
CA THR A 163 -8.14 -19.12 -5.46
C THR A 163 -8.17 -18.90 -3.96
N ARG A 164 -7.60 -19.84 -3.18
CA ARG A 164 -7.49 -19.67 -1.73
C ARG A 164 -6.43 -18.63 -1.41
N ILE A 165 -6.87 -17.41 -1.12
CA ILE A 165 -5.98 -16.29 -0.79
C ILE A 165 -5.74 -16.29 0.73
N GLY A 166 -4.47 -16.42 1.11
CA GLY A 166 -4.04 -16.26 2.50
C GLY A 166 -3.86 -14.80 2.87
N TYR A 167 -3.86 -14.50 4.16
CA TYR A 167 -3.52 -13.18 4.69
C TYR A 167 -2.23 -13.28 5.49
N ARG A 168 -1.38 -12.26 5.39
CA ARG A 168 -0.15 -12.15 6.18
C ARG A 168 0.00 -10.76 6.76
N ARG A 169 0.88 -10.63 7.75
CA ARG A 169 1.39 -9.31 8.16
C ARG A 169 2.44 -8.85 7.14
N ALA A 170 2.35 -7.60 6.73
CA ALA A 170 3.31 -6.95 5.85
C ALA A 170 3.78 -5.63 6.46
N GLU A 171 5.03 -5.30 6.18
CA GLU A 171 5.72 -4.13 6.67
C GLU A 171 5.19 -2.88 5.98
N VAL A 172 4.83 -1.88 6.77
CA VAL A 172 4.71 -0.49 6.34
C VAL A 172 6.03 0.19 6.68
N MET A 173 6.71 0.70 5.66
CA MET A 173 8.00 1.35 5.80
C MET A 173 7.80 2.87 5.83
N ASP A 174 8.43 3.54 6.78
CA ASP A 174 8.60 4.99 6.75
C ASP A 174 9.92 5.31 6.06
N ILE A 175 9.85 6.24 5.11
CA ILE A 175 11.05 6.78 4.46
C ILE A 175 11.19 8.19 4.99
N ASP A 176 12.29 8.43 5.69
CA ASP A 176 12.65 9.79 6.04
C ASP A 176 12.98 10.55 4.76
N GLU A 177 12.00 11.24 4.19
CA GLU A 177 12.17 11.99 2.95
C GLU A 177 13.19 13.13 3.11
N ALA A 178 13.41 13.65 4.33
CA ALA A 178 14.44 14.65 4.58
C ALA A 178 15.84 14.04 4.46
N ALA A 179 16.07 12.89 5.09
CA ALA A 179 17.30 12.12 4.92
C ALA A 179 17.47 11.65 3.47
N LEU A 180 16.37 11.27 2.80
CA LEU A 180 16.37 10.89 1.39
C LEU A 180 16.79 12.06 0.51
N ARG A 181 16.34 13.30 0.80
CA ARG A 181 16.76 14.52 0.07
C ARG A 181 18.26 14.70 0.11
N GLU A 182 18.88 14.43 1.25
CA GLU A 182 20.34 14.46 1.47
C GLU A 182 21.10 13.26 0.88
N GLY A 183 20.39 12.28 0.29
CA GLY A 183 20.99 11.11 -0.37
C GLY A 183 21.08 9.87 0.53
N HIS A 184 20.61 9.95 1.77
CA HIS A 184 20.58 8.83 2.70
C HIS A 184 19.23 8.10 2.61
N LEU A 185 19.24 6.88 2.07
CA LEU A 185 18.07 6.00 2.01
C LEU A 185 17.90 5.29 3.36
N ASN A 186 17.16 5.90 4.29
CA ASN A 186 16.87 5.34 5.62
C ASN A 186 15.40 4.91 5.70
N ALA A 187 15.08 3.76 5.11
CA ALA A 187 13.76 3.15 5.27
C ALA A 187 13.69 2.43 6.62
N ARG A 188 12.79 2.85 7.50
CA ARG A 188 12.58 2.25 8.81
C ARG A 188 11.22 1.58 8.86
N LEU A 189 11.13 0.45 9.55
CA LEU A 189 9.85 -0.17 9.82
C LEU A 189 8.99 0.80 10.66
N TYR A 190 7.82 1.14 10.13
CA TYR A 190 6.83 2.00 10.81
C TYR A 190 5.85 1.16 11.61
N ASP A 191 5.22 0.20 10.92
CA ASP A 191 4.20 -0.67 11.51
C ASP A 191 4.02 -1.93 10.65
N TYR A 192 3.17 -2.84 11.11
CA TYR A 192 2.66 -3.95 10.33
C TYR A 192 1.17 -3.79 10.07
N VAL A 193 0.73 -4.19 8.90
CA VAL A 193 -0.70 -4.31 8.57
C VAL A 193 -1.00 -5.68 7.98
N ARG A 194 -2.26 -6.08 8.04
CA ARG A 194 -2.71 -7.33 7.43
C ARG A 194 -2.97 -7.11 5.95
N VAL A 195 -2.48 -7.99 5.08
CA VAL A 195 -2.66 -7.88 3.62
C VAL A 195 -3.04 -9.23 3.00
N PRO A 196 -3.87 -9.25 1.94
CA PRO A 196 -4.05 -10.44 1.12
C PRO A 196 -2.72 -10.76 0.42
N HIS A 197 -2.35 -12.04 0.39
CA HIS A 197 -1.07 -12.48 -0.15
C HIS A 197 -1.22 -13.56 -1.20
N LEU A 198 -0.80 -13.20 -2.41
CA LEU A 198 -0.44 -14.10 -3.49
C LEU A 198 1.00 -13.77 -3.92
N ARG A 199 1.89 -14.78 -3.87
CA ARG A 199 3.36 -14.62 -4.00
C ARG A 199 3.81 -13.78 -5.21
N ASN A 200 3.07 -13.78 -6.31
CA ASN A 200 3.45 -13.11 -7.56
C ASN A 200 2.76 -11.76 -7.79
N LEU A 201 1.84 -11.35 -6.92
CA LEU A 201 1.04 -10.14 -7.10
C LEU A 201 1.35 -9.05 -6.09
N MET A 202 2.07 -9.36 -5.01
CA MET A 202 2.39 -8.43 -3.92
C MET A 202 3.88 -8.08 -3.91
N GLN A 203 4.20 -6.83 -3.58
CA GLN A 203 5.58 -6.38 -3.39
C GLN A 203 6.17 -7.03 -2.14
N SER A 204 7.45 -7.40 -2.23
CA SER A 204 8.26 -7.70 -1.06
C SER A 204 8.79 -6.40 -0.48
N ALA A 205 8.81 -6.27 0.85
CA ALA A 205 9.39 -5.10 1.48
C ALA A 205 10.85 -4.97 1.08
N LYS A 206 11.24 -3.80 0.56
CA LYS A 206 12.64 -3.52 0.22
C LYS A 206 13.34 -2.98 1.46
N ALA A 207 13.87 -3.88 2.28
CA ALA A 207 14.90 -3.52 3.24
C ALA A 207 16.20 -3.24 2.48
N ASN A 208 17.01 -2.29 2.98
CA ASN A 208 18.37 -2.13 2.46
C ASN A 208 19.10 -3.48 2.59
N PRO A 209 19.86 -3.91 1.55
CA PRO A 209 20.78 -5.01 1.76
C PRO A 209 21.72 -4.63 2.91
N PRO A 210 22.06 -5.57 3.80
CA PRO A 210 23.04 -5.29 4.84
C PRO A 210 24.36 -4.88 4.20
N VAL A 211 25.13 -4.11 4.95
CA VAL A 211 26.34 -3.41 4.48
C VAL A 211 27.44 -4.39 3.99
N SER A 212 27.32 -5.67 4.32
CA SER A 212 28.16 -6.77 3.82
C SER A 212 27.49 -8.15 3.97
N ASP A 213 27.98 -9.14 3.22
CA ASP A 213 27.59 -10.55 3.37
C ASP A 213 27.82 -11.06 4.80
N ASP A 214 28.88 -10.58 5.48
CA ASP A 214 29.17 -10.93 6.88
C ASP A 214 28.08 -10.43 7.83
N ALA A 215 27.55 -9.22 7.61
CA ALA A 215 26.46 -8.68 8.42
C ALA A 215 25.15 -9.46 8.19
N LEU A 216 24.96 -10.01 6.98
CA LEU A 216 23.84 -10.87 6.63
C LEU A 216 23.94 -12.23 7.33
N LEU A 217 25.14 -12.82 7.32
CA LEU A 217 25.44 -14.07 8.02
C LEU A 217 25.31 -13.94 9.54
N ASP A 218 25.76 -12.83 10.11
CA ASP A 218 25.68 -12.57 11.55
C ASP A 218 24.23 -12.31 12.00
N ALA A 219 23.43 -11.61 11.18
CA ALA A 219 22.00 -11.45 11.42
C ALA A 219 21.24 -12.78 11.37
N LEU A 220 21.49 -13.59 10.33
CA LEU A 220 20.93 -14.94 10.18
C LEU A 220 21.32 -15.84 11.37
N GLY A 221 22.59 -15.78 11.79
CA GLY A 221 23.10 -16.53 12.93
C GLY A 221 22.37 -16.19 14.23
N ARG A 222 22.08 -14.90 14.47
CA ARG A 222 21.33 -14.46 15.66
C ARG A 222 19.87 -14.91 15.62
N GLU A 223 19.23 -14.87 14.45
CA GLU A 223 17.86 -15.33 14.28
C GLU A 223 17.75 -16.82 14.58
N ILE A 224 18.61 -17.64 13.97
CA ILE A 224 18.69 -19.09 14.23
C ILE A 224 18.96 -19.35 15.72
N ALA A 225 19.91 -18.64 16.32
CA ALA A 225 20.22 -18.80 17.75
C ALA A 225 19.03 -18.44 18.66
N GLY A 226 18.20 -17.48 18.28
CA GLY A 226 16.99 -17.10 19.02
C GLY A 226 15.91 -18.19 19.05
N GLU A 227 15.89 -19.07 18.04
CA GLU A 227 14.94 -20.19 17.95
C GLU A 227 15.47 -21.50 18.56
N MET A 228 16.77 -21.54 18.90
CA MET A 228 17.40 -22.72 19.49
C MET A 228 17.00 -22.91 20.96
N ARG A 229 16.68 -24.16 21.32
CA ARG A 229 16.30 -24.54 22.68
C ARG A 229 17.52 -24.92 23.50
N ALA A 230 17.62 -24.37 24.71
CA ALA A 230 18.66 -24.73 25.66
C ALA A 230 18.68 -26.25 25.93
N GLY A 231 19.88 -26.83 25.99
CA GLY A 231 20.09 -28.27 26.21
C GLY A 231 19.87 -29.15 24.98
N THR A 232 19.56 -28.58 23.81
CA THR A 232 19.42 -29.33 22.56
C THR A 232 20.70 -29.25 21.74
N THR A 233 21.20 -30.38 21.25
CA THR A 233 22.33 -30.39 20.32
C THR A 233 21.83 -30.21 18.90
N TYR A 234 22.38 -29.23 18.19
CA TYR A 234 22.05 -28.93 16.80
C TYR A 234 23.26 -29.22 15.91
N LEU A 235 23.03 -29.81 14.75
CA LEU A 235 24.02 -30.01 13.69
C LEU A 235 23.70 -29.06 12.54
N VAL A 236 24.62 -28.16 12.23
CA VAL A 236 24.48 -27.18 11.14
C VAL A 236 25.57 -27.45 10.12
N GLY A 237 25.20 -27.56 8.85
CA GLY A 237 26.12 -27.80 7.73
C GLY A 237 25.63 -27.12 6.45
N PRO A 238 26.46 -27.08 5.40
CA PRO A 238 26.17 -26.33 4.16
C PRO A 238 25.05 -26.89 3.27
N GLY A 239 24.29 -27.90 3.74
CA GLY A 239 23.43 -28.73 2.90
C GLY A 239 24.20 -29.89 2.29
#